data_AF-X0W027-F1
#
_entry.id   AF-X0W027-F1
#
_cell.length_a   1.000
_cell.length_b   1.000
_cell.length_c   1.000
_cell.angle_alpha   90.00
_cell.angle_beta   90.00
_cell.angle_gamma   90.00
#
_symmetry.space_group_name_H-M   'P 1'
#
loop_
_entity.id
_entity.type
_entity.pdbx_description
1 polymer ?
#
loop_
_entity_poly.entity_id
_entity_poly.type
_entity_poly.pdbx_seq_one_letter_code
_entity_poly.pdbx_strand_id
1 'polypeptide(L)'
;MINSELKRLQKIENRVYEIARENGLLFGDIEFDIVPKEKMFEIMAYGMPGQISNWKYGRDYEKTRTIYEKMGTGLPYEVVVHTNPSRAYLMKDNTIAVQSLILSHVVGHVAFFTMNQNFIEADSDIASRLSIASQRFEEYERTYGIDIVEKTIDAGHSIMLHSNPWLKEETEDDKLKRIFEKMKKRKHDKTNTEYS
;
A
#
# COMPACT_ATOMS: atom_id res chain seq x y z
N MET A 1 9.21 -11.90 -24.22
CA MET A 1 9.10 -13.26 -23.67
C MET A 1 8.43 -14.12 -24.73
N ILE A 2 9.05 -15.23 -25.11
CA ILE A 2 8.49 -16.10 -26.15
C ILE A 2 7.31 -16.86 -25.52
N ASN A 3 6.23 -17.08 -26.27
CA ASN A 3 4.99 -17.73 -25.78
C ASN A 3 5.24 -19.07 -25.04
N SER A 4 6.34 -19.77 -25.34
CA SER A 4 6.76 -20.99 -24.63
C SER A 4 7.23 -20.77 -23.19
N GLU A 5 7.91 -19.66 -22.89
CA GLU A 5 8.41 -19.34 -21.56
C GLU A 5 7.26 -18.96 -20.61
N LEU A 6 6.28 -18.20 -21.11
CA LEU A 6 5.08 -17.86 -20.34
C LEU A 6 4.29 -19.12 -19.94
N LYS A 7 4.09 -20.05 -20.88
CA LYS A 7 3.46 -21.34 -20.59
C LYS A 7 4.24 -22.14 -19.54
N ARG A 8 5.57 -22.07 -19.58
CA ARG A 8 6.44 -22.72 -18.58
C ARG A 8 6.26 -22.08 -17.20
N LEU A 9 6.21 -20.75 -17.13
CA LEU A 9 5.95 -20.03 -15.87
C LEU A 9 4.58 -20.36 -15.30
N GLN A 10 3.53 -20.39 -16.11
CA GLN A 10 2.18 -20.79 -15.67
C GLN A 10 2.15 -22.21 -15.09
N LYS A 11 2.90 -23.15 -15.70
CA LYS A 11 3.03 -24.50 -15.15
C LYS A 11 3.74 -24.50 -13.80
N ILE A 12 4.76 -23.66 -13.64
CA ILE A 12 5.51 -23.51 -12.39
C ILE A 12 4.62 -22.86 -11.33
N GLU A 13 3.89 -21.79 -11.67
CA GLU A 13 2.90 -21.13 -10.81
C GLU A 13 1.89 -22.13 -10.26
N ASN A 14 1.24 -22.92 -11.12
CA ASN A 14 0.30 -23.95 -10.70
C ASN A 14 0.95 -24.97 -9.74
N ARG A 15 2.17 -25.40 -10.05
CA ARG A 15 2.89 -26.34 -9.18
C ARG A 15 3.26 -25.72 -7.82
N VAL A 16 3.61 -24.45 -7.81
CA VAL A 16 3.88 -23.70 -6.57
C VAL A 16 2.59 -23.60 -5.74
N TYR A 17 1.45 -23.31 -6.36
CA TYR A 17 0.16 -23.27 -5.66
C TYR A 17 -0.22 -24.61 -5.04
N GLU A 18 -0.03 -25.70 -5.77
CA GLU A 18 -0.23 -27.07 -5.24
C GLU A 18 0.64 -27.30 -4.01
N ILE A 19 1.96 -27.08 -4.12
CA ILE A 19 2.91 -27.30 -3.03
C ILE A 19 2.57 -26.42 -1.82
N ALA A 20 2.24 -25.14 -2.04
CA ALA A 20 1.88 -24.22 -0.97
C ALA A 20 0.63 -24.70 -0.21
N ARG A 21 -0.39 -25.16 -0.91
CA ARG A 21 -1.63 -25.72 -0.31
C ARG A 21 -1.37 -27.05 0.39
N GLU A 22 -0.55 -27.93 -0.18
CA GLU A 22 -0.11 -29.19 0.45
C GLU A 22 0.60 -28.95 1.79
N ASN A 23 1.29 -27.81 1.94
CA ASN A 23 1.95 -27.40 3.17
C ASN A 23 1.05 -26.55 4.11
N GLY A 24 -0.24 -26.41 3.80
CA GLY A 24 -1.21 -25.72 4.65
C GLY A 24 -1.18 -24.20 4.57
N LEU A 25 -0.56 -23.60 3.55
CA LEU A 25 -0.61 -22.15 3.33
C LEU A 25 -1.99 -21.75 2.79
N LEU A 26 -2.58 -20.71 3.38
CA LEU A 26 -3.82 -20.10 2.95
C LEU A 26 -3.51 -18.77 2.25
N PHE A 27 -3.90 -18.65 0.98
CA PHE A 27 -3.74 -17.43 0.19
C PHE A 27 -4.86 -17.32 -0.84
N GLY A 28 -5.24 -16.09 -1.16
CA GLY A 28 -6.24 -15.76 -2.19
C GLY A 28 -5.65 -15.72 -3.60
N ASP A 29 -6.39 -15.14 -4.53
CA ASP A 29 -5.96 -14.99 -5.92
C ASP A 29 -4.79 -14.01 -6.05
N ILE A 30 -3.83 -14.35 -6.91
CA ILE A 30 -2.64 -13.55 -7.19
C ILE A 30 -2.60 -13.23 -8.69
N GLU A 31 -2.52 -11.95 -9.02
CA GLU A 31 -2.30 -11.47 -10.38
C GLU A 31 -0.82 -11.15 -10.59
N PHE A 32 -0.19 -11.86 -11.52
CA PHE A 32 1.21 -11.66 -11.88
C PHE A 32 1.36 -10.82 -13.15
N ASP A 33 2.03 -9.69 -13.03
CA ASP A 33 2.37 -8.80 -14.14
C ASP A 33 3.88 -8.78 -14.38
N ILE A 34 4.32 -9.14 -15.58
CA ILE A 34 5.73 -9.04 -15.95
C ILE A 34 6.00 -7.67 -16.59
N VAL A 35 6.79 -6.85 -15.92
CA VAL A 35 6.93 -5.43 -16.24
C VAL A 35 8.37 -5.04 -16.57
N PRO A 36 8.59 -4.03 -17.45
CA PRO A 36 9.91 -3.49 -17.68
C PRO A 36 10.39 -2.66 -16.48
N LYS A 37 11.70 -2.39 -16.41
CA LYS A 37 12.33 -1.63 -15.31
C LYS A 37 11.69 -0.26 -15.07
N GLU A 38 11.29 0.42 -16.13
CA GLU A 38 10.68 1.75 -16.06
C GLU A 38 9.40 1.71 -15.25
N LYS A 39 8.58 0.67 -15.48
CA LYS A 39 7.34 0.47 -14.74
C LYS A 39 7.61 0.07 -13.30
N MET A 40 8.67 -0.69 -13.04
CA MET A 40 9.09 -1.03 -11.68
C MET A 40 9.48 0.21 -10.88
N PHE A 41 10.21 1.15 -11.48
CA PHE A 41 10.51 2.44 -10.84
C PHE A 41 9.25 3.24 -10.52
N GLU A 42 8.27 3.27 -11.42
CA GLU A 42 6.97 3.93 -11.14
C GLU A 42 6.26 3.29 -9.95
N ILE A 43 6.17 1.95 -9.92
CA ILE A 43 5.53 1.22 -8.84
C ILE A 43 6.24 1.47 -7.51
N MET A 44 7.58 1.48 -7.49
CA MET A 44 8.34 1.79 -6.28
C MET A 44 8.14 3.22 -5.81
N ALA A 45 8.08 4.19 -6.73
CA ALA A 45 7.89 5.59 -6.38
C ALA A 45 6.49 5.81 -5.78
N TYR A 46 5.45 5.31 -6.44
CA TYR A 46 4.06 5.50 -6.01
C TYR A 46 3.63 4.56 -4.88
N GLY A 47 4.24 3.38 -4.77
CA GLY A 47 3.93 2.32 -3.80
C GLY A 47 2.63 1.57 -4.10
N MET A 48 1.54 2.30 -4.39
CA MET A 48 0.22 1.76 -4.71
C MET A 48 -0.32 2.39 -6.00
N PRO A 49 -1.07 1.65 -6.83
CA PRO A 49 -1.80 2.25 -7.96
C PRO A 49 -2.91 3.18 -7.47
N GLY A 50 -3.24 4.20 -8.27
CA GLY A 50 -4.35 5.12 -7.98
C GLY A 50 -4.05 6.20 -6.93
N GLN A 51 -2.79 6.41 -6.57
CA GLN A 51 -2.36 7.48 -5.66
C GLN A 51 -2.64 8.87 -6.22
N ILE A 52 -2.80 9.84 -5.32
CA ILE A 52 -2.93 11.27 -5.64
C ILE A 52 -1.65 11.75 -6.34
N SER A 53 -1.77 12.58 -7.37
CA SER A 53 -0.61 13.18 -8.05
C SER A 53 0.14 14.13 -7.12
N ASN A 54 1.46 14.01 -7.06
CA ASN A 54 2.33 14.90 -6.28
C ASN A 54 3.78 14.83 -6.79
N TRP A 55 4.48 15.96 -6.79
CA TRP A 55 5.86 16.09 -7.28
C TRP A 55 6.85 15.12 -6.62
N LYS A 56 6.62 14.72 -5.36
CA LYS A 56 7.54 13.82 -4.62
C LYS A 56 7.71 12.49 -5.34
N TYR A 57 6.67 11.99 -6.02
CA TYR A 57 6.72 10.72 -6.72
C TYR A 57 7.64 10.79 -7.94
N GLY A 58 7.62 11.92 -8.67
CA GLY A 58 8.59 12.19 -9.73
C GLY A 58 10.02 12.25 -9.20
N ARG A 59 10.25 12.92 -8.07
CA ARG A 59 11.55 12.95 -7.40
C ARG A 59 12.02 11.54 -7.01
N ASP A 60 11.15 10.75 -6.40
CA ASP A 60 11.51 9.41 -5.88
C ASP A 60 11.75 8.40 -7.02
N TYR A 61 10.99 8.51 -8.12
CA TYR A 61 11.25 7.81 -9.38
C TYR A 61 12.66 8.13 -9.89
N GLU A 62 12.97 9.42 -10.06
CA GLU A 62 14.25 9.89 -10.60
C GLU A 62 15.43 9.48 -9.72
N LYS A 63 15.26 9.54 -8.41
CA LYS A 63 16.26 9.07 -7.44
C LYS A 63 16.55 7.58 -7.63
N THR A 64 15.50 6.75 -7.69
CA THR A 64 15.65 5.29 -7.81
C THR A 64 16.27 4.91 -9.15
N ARG A 65 15.80 5.52 -10.25
CA ARG A 65 16.39 5.36 -11.59
C ARG A 65 17.86 5.73 -11.61
N THR A 66 18.23 6.88 -11.04
CA THR A 66 19.62 7.36 -11.01
C THR A 66 20.52 6.41 -10.22
N ILE A 67 20.08 5.92 -9.05
CA ILE A 67 20.83 4.93 -8.27
C ILE A 67 21.08 3.67 -9.10
N TYR A 68 20.04 3.17 -9.77
CA TYR A 68 20.16 2.01 -10.64
C TYR A 68 21.13 2.23 -11.80
N GLU A 69 21.04 3.35 -12.50
CA GLU A 69 21.92 3.65 -13.64
C GLU A 69 23.38 3.87 -13.23
N LYS A 70 23.63 4.45 -12.05
CA LYS A 70 24.99 4.78 -11.59
C LYS A 70 25.65 3.66 -10.79
N MET A 71 24.88 2.86 -10.07
CA MET A 71 25.39 1.85 -9.15
C MET A 71 25.01 0.42 -9.54
N GLY A 72 24.07 0.23 -10.48
CA GLY A 72 23.58 -1.10 -10.87
C GLY A 72 22.73 -1.78 -9.80
N THR A 73 22.26 -1.05 -8.79
CA THR A 73 21.53 -1.58 -7.63
C THR A 73 20.23 -0.82 -7.39
N GLY A 74 19.39 -1.31 -6.46
CA GLY A 74 18.19 -0.59 -6.03
C GLY A 74 16.93 -0.91 -6.82
N LEU A 75 16.99 -1.77 -7.84
CA LEU A 75 15.81 -2.31 -8.50
C LEU A 75 15.50 -3.71 -7.95
N PRO A 76 14.31 -3.93 -7.36
CA PRO A 76 13.93 -5.23 -6.84
C PRO A 76 13.57 -6.18 -7.98
N TYR A 77 13.63 -7.47 -7.67
CA TYR A 77 13.19 -8.51 -8.59
C TYR A 77 11.66 -8.57 -8.71
N GLU A 78 10.95 -8.17 -7.65
CA GLU A 78 9.50 -8.11 -7.56
C GLU A 78 9.00 -6.98 -6.64
N VAL A 79 7.74 -6.59 -6.83
CA VAL A 79 6.97 -5.81 -5.86
C VAL A 79 5.62 -6.49 -5.69
N VAL A 80 5.23 -6.75 -4.43
CA VAL A 80 3.93 -7.35 -4.09
C VAL A 80 3.07 -6.34 -3.37
N VAL A 81 1.85 -6.17 -3.87
CA VAL A 81 0.86 -5.24 -3.34
C VAL A 81 -0.30 -6.04 -2.75
N HIS A 82 -0.60 -5.81 -1.47
CA HIS A 82 -1.70 -6.47 -0.77
C HIS A 82 -3.05 -5.84 -1.13
N THR A 83 -3.58 -6.23 -2.28
CA THR A 83 -4.94 -5.95 -2.75
C THR A 83 -5.76 -7.24 -2.81
N ASN A 84 -7.03 -7.15 -3.18
CA ASN A 84 -7.88 -8.30 -3.48
C ASN A 84 -8.44 -8.21 -4.92
N PRO A 85 -7.90 -8.97 -5.90
CA PRO A 85 -6.81 -9.94 -5.78
C PRO A 85 -5.45 -9.29 -5.47
N SER A 86 -4.53 -10.07 -4.88
CA SER A 86 -3.18 -9.57 -4.60
C SER A 86 -2.41 -9.42 -5.90
N ARG A 87 -1.71 -8.30 -6.09
CA ARG A 87 -1.01 -8.04 -7.35
C ARG A 87 0.49 -8.07 -7.16
N ALA A 88 1.20 -8.77 -8.03
CA ALA A 88 2.64 -8.91 -7.99
C ALA A 88 3.27 -8.53 -9.34
N TYR A 89 4.23 -7.62 -9.28
CA TYR A 89 4.95 -7.13 -10.44
C TYR A 89 6.34 -7.75 -10.47
N LEU A 90 6.66 -8.45 -11.55
CA LEU A 90 7.93 -9.19 -11.72
C LEU A 90 8.77 -8.50 -12.79
N MET A 91 10.06 -8.36 -12.52
CA MET A 91 11.00 -7.79 -13.48
C MET A 91 11.10 -8.67 -14.75
N LYS A 92 10.90 -8.06 -15.91
CA LYS A 92 10.96 -8.74 -17.22
C LYS A 92 12.30 -9.39 -17.53
N ASP A 93 13.39 -8.81 -17.04
CA ASP A 93 14.76 -9.25 -17.34
C ASP A 93 15.25 -10.39 -16.41
N ASN A 94 14.40 -10.84 -15.48
CA ASN A 94 14.71 -11.98 -14.63
C ASN A 94 14.83 -13.26 -15.45
N THR A 95 15.82 -14.08 -15.12
CA THR A 95 15.95 -15.43 -15.71
C THR A 95 14.78 -16.32 -15.29
N ILE A 96 14.49 -17.38 -16.05
CA ILE A 96 13.42 -18.32 -15.70
C ILE A 96 13.58 -18.93 -14.29
N ALA A 97 14.82 -19.20 -13.86
CA ALA A 97 15.10 -19.74 -12.54
C ALA A 97 14.76 -18.72 -11.45
N VAL A 98 15.13 -17.45 -11.66
CA VAL A 98 14.81 -16.34 -10.76
C VAL A 98 13.30 -16.11 -10.72
N GLN A 99 12.60 -16.08 -11.85
CA GLN A 99 11.14 -15.98 -11.89
C GLN A 99 10.45 -17.11 -11.12
N SER A 100 10.99 -18.35 -11.21
CA SER A 100 10.43 -19.50 -10.49
C SER A 100 10.55 -19.33 -8.97
N LEU A 101 11.71 -18.86 -8.51
CA LEU A 101 11.94 -18.55 -7.09
C LEU A 101 10.99 -17.44 -6.62
N ILE A 102 10.84 -16.39 -7.42
CA ILE A 102 9.99 -15.24 -7.11
C ILE A 102 8.53 -15.63 -7.05
N LEU A 103 8.03 -16.45 -7.98
CA LEU A 103 6.65 -16.97 -7.92
C LEU A 103 6.39 -17.66 -6.56
N SER A 104 7.33 -18.50 -6.11
CA SER A 104 7.26 -19.12 -4.78
C SER A 104 7.33 -18.09 -3.65
N HIS A 105 8.20 -17.09 -3.77
CA HIS A 105 8.35 -16.01 -2.79
C HIS A 105 7.08 -15.17 -2.64
N VAL A 106 6.46 -14.77 -3.76
CA VAL A 106 5.21 -14.01 -3.79
C VAL A 106 4.08 -14.78 -3.14
N VAL A 107 3.94 -16.08 -3.41
CA VAL A 107 2.96 -16.93 -2.71
C VAL A 107 3.18 -16.91 -1.20
N GLY A 108 4.44 -16.95 -0.76
CA GLY A 108 4.81 -16.76 0.64
C GLY A 108 4.36 -15.41 1.20
N HIS A 109 4.55 -14.31 0.47
CA HIS A 109 4.07 -12.99 0.86
C HIS A 109 2.55 -12.95 1.02
N VAL A 110 1.80 -13.45 0.05
CA VAL A 110 0.32 -13.41 0.08
C VAL A 110 -0.22 -14.31 1.19
N ALA A 111 0.40 -15.48 1.42
CA ALA A 111 0.06 -16.33 2.56
C ALA A 111 0.37 -15.63 3.89
N PHE A 112 1.52 -14.94 3.99
CA PHE A 112 1.86 -14.14 5.16
C PHE A 112 0.83 -13.03 5.40
N PHE A 113 0.44 -12.27 4.38
CA PHE A 113 -0.60 -11.24 4.53
C PHE A 113 -1.93 -11.84 4.99
N THR A 114 -2.30 -13.01 4.46
CA THR A 114 -3.57 -13.66 4.78
C THR A 114 -3.61 -14.23 6.20
N MET A 115 -2.50 -14.80 6.67
CA MET A 115 -2.44 -15.55 7.93
C MET A 115 -1.89 -14.74 9.11
N ASN A 116 -1.31 -13.56 8.86
CA ASN A 116 -0.70 -12.74 9.91
C ASN A 116 -1.75 -11.85 10.59
N GLN A 117 -1.84 -11.94 11.92
CA GLN A 117 -2.80 -11.18 12.72
C GLN A 117 -2.72 -9.65 12.50
N ASN A 118 -1.54 -9.11 12.24
CA ASN A 118 -1.36 -7.68 12.01
C ASN A 118 -1.82 -7.22 10.62
N PHE A 119 -2.06 -8.15 9.70
CA PHE A 119 -2.55 -7.86 8.35
C PHE A 119 -4.06 -8.12 8.18
N ILE A 120 -4.71 -8.79 9.13
CA ILE A 120 -6.16 -9.07 9.08
C ILE A 120 -6.98 -7.77 9.00
N GLU A 121 -6.53 -6.72 9.71
CA GLU A 121 -7.19 -5.40 9.70
C GLU A 121 -6.72 -4.53 8.52
N ALA A 122 -5.78 -4.99 7.69
CA ALA A 122 -5.34 -4.23 6.53
C ALA A 122 -6.45 -4.19 5.47
N ASP A 123 -6.72 -2.99 4.95
CA ASP A 123 -7.75 -2.83 3.93
C ASP A 123 -7.24 -3.31 2.57
N SER A 124 -7.84 -4.39 2.09
CA SER A 124 -7.56 -4.98 0.79
C SER A 124 -8.16 -4.21 -0.40
N ASP A 125 -9.06 -3.24 -0.15
CA ASP A 125 -9.65 -2.34 -1.16
C ASP A 125 -8.95 -0.96 -1.22
N ILE A 126 -7.75 -0.86 -0.64
CA ILE A 126 -6.98 0.39 -0.58
C ILE A 126 -6.78 1.04 -1.95
N ALA A 127 -6.58 0.23 -3.00
CA ALA A 127 -6.38 0.73 -4.36
C ALA A 127 -7.61 1.50 -4.89
N SER A 128 -8.82 1.00 -4.60
CA SER A 128 -10.08 1.68 -4.97
C SER A 128 -10.23 3.00 -4.20
N ARG A 129 -9.98 2.97 -2.89
CA ARG A 129 -10.05 4.18 -2.04
C ARG A 129 -9.06 5.25 -2.49
N LEU A 130 -7.83 4.85 -2.83
CA LEU A 130 -6.82 5.77 -3.37
C LEU A 130 -7.29 6.38 -4.69
N SER A 131 -7.82 5.57 -5.61
CA SER A 131 -8.35 6.07 -6.89
C SER A 131 -9.47 7.10 -6.70
N ILE A 132 -10.42 6.82 -5.80
CA ILE A 132 -11.50 7.77 -5.44
C ILE A 132 -10.92 9.04 -4.82
N ALA A 133 -9.90 8.92 -3.96
CA ALA A 133 -9.22 10.09 -3.40
C ALA A 133 -8.51 10.90 -4.49
N SER A 134 -7.79 10.25 -5.42
CA SER A 134 -7.12 10.95 -6.54
C SER A 134 -8.10 11.78 -7.35
N GLN A 135 -9.25 11.21 -7.73
CA GLN A 135 -10.30 11.95 -8.47
C GLN A 135 -10.81 13.17 -7.69
N ARG A 136 -10.99 13.02 -6.38
CA ARG A 136 -11.41 14.12 -5.50
C ARG A 136 -10.36 15.23 -5.42
N PHE A 137 -9.07 14.87 -5.35
CA PHE A 137 -8.00 15.85 -5.34
C PHE A 137 -7.85 16.57 -6.69
N GLU A 138 -8.09 15.89 -7.82
CA GLU A 138 -8.17 16.54 -9.13
C GLU A 138 -9.31 17.58 -9.19
N GLU A 139 -10.47 17.29 -8.58
CA GLU A 139 -11.57 18.27 -8.46
C GLU A 139 -11.17 19.48 -7.59
N TYR A 140 -10.42 19.25 -6.51
CA TYR A 140 -9.87 20.32 -5.68
C TYR A 140 -8.87 21.17 -6.44
N GLU A 141 -8.01 20.58 -7.27
CA GLU A 141 -7.07 21.32 -8.11
C GLU A 141 -7.80 22.23 -9.10
N ARG A 142 -8.89 21.74 -9.72
CA ARG A 142 -9.73 22.56 -10.62
C ARG A 142 -10.43 23.72 -9.90
N THR A 143 -10.80 23.53 -8.63
CA THR A 143 -11.57 24.51 -7.86
C THR A 143 -10.68 25.55 -7.18
N TYR A 144 -9.56 25.12 -6.62
CA TYR A 144 -8.70 25.93 -5.74
C TYR A 144 -7.32 26.23 -6.34
N GLY A 145 -6.96 25.59 -7.45
CA GLY A 145 -5.64 25.71 -8.08
C GLY A 145 -4.61 24.75 -7.48
N ILE A 146 -3.68 24.33 -8.35
CA ILE A 146 -2.66 23.32 -8.03
C ILE A 146 -1.78 23.71 -6.84
N ASP A 147 -1.33 24.97 -6.76
CA ASP A 147 -0.39 25.42 -5.72
C ASP A 147 -0.93 25.26 -4.29
N ILE A 148 -2.25 25.49 -4.10
CA ILE A 148 -2.89 25.38 -2.78
C ILE A 148 -3.08 23.91 -2.42
N VAL A 149 -3.51 23.09 -3.38
CA VAL A 149 -3.72 21.65 -3.17
C VAL A 149 -2.41 20.94 -2.91
N GLU A 150 -1.36 21.23 -3.68
CA GLU A 150 -0.03 20.64 -3.51
C GLU A 150 0.56 20.95 -2.13
N LYS A 151 0.49 22.22 -1.67
CA LYS A 151 0.91 22.60 -0.31
C LYS A 151 0.16 21.82 0.78
N THR A 152 -1.12 21.56 0.55
CA THR A 152 -1.97 20.80 1.49
C THR A 152 -1.55 19.33 1.51
N ILE A 153 -1.32 18.73 0.34
CA ILE A 153 -0.82 17.37 0.19
C ILE A 153 0.55 17.22 0.87
N ASP A 154 1.47 18.16 0.65
CA ASP A 154 2.81 18.15 1.24
C ASP A 154 2.77 18.25 2.77
N ALA A 155 1.89 19.09 3.32
CA ALA A 155 1.63 19.14 4.75
C ALA A 155 1.12 17.80 5.28
N GLY A 156 0.18 17.16 4.58
CA GLY A 156 -0.32 15.82 4.90
C GLY A 156 0.79 14.76 4.90
N HIS A 157 1.66 14.77 3.90
CA HIS A 157 2.81 13.87 3.84
C HIS A 157 3.76 14.05 5.03
N SER A 158 3.99 15.29 5.48
CA SER A 158 4.89 15.56 6.62
C SER A 158 4.45 14.90 7.92
N ILE A 159 3.15 14.67 8.09
CA ILE A 159 2.57 14.04 9.30
C ILE A 159 2.13 12.59 9.09
N MET A 160 2.24 12.06 7.86
CA MET A 160 1.70 10.75 7.49
C MET A 160 2.21 9.61 8.38
N LEU A 161 3.52 9.60 8.69
CA LEU A 161 4.15 8.59 9.55
C LEU A 161 3.87 8.78 11.04
N HIS A 162 3.23 9.90 11.42
CA HIS A 162 2.79 10.19 12.78
C HIS A 162 1.30 9.88 12.98
N SER A 163 0.64 9.31 11.97
CA SER A 163 -0.74 8.83 12.08
C SER A 163 -0.77 7.42 12.66
N ASN A 164 -1.75 7.12 13.51
CA ASN A 164 -2.00 5.76 13.97
C ASN A 164 -3.04 5.12 13.03
N PRO A 165 -2.65 4.15 12.17
CA PRO A 165 -3.57 3.53 11.23
C PRO A 165 -4.62 2.64 11.92
N TRP A 166 -4.38 2.23 13.16
CA TRP A 166 -5.27 1.38 13.97
C TRP A 166 -6.16 2.20 14.91
N LEU A 167 -6.18 3.52 14.75
CA LEU A 167 -7.06 4.37 15.54
C LEU A 167 -8.50 4.05 15.13
N LYS A 168 -9.21 3.27 15.94
CA LYS A 168 -10.63 3.01 15.72
C LYS A 168 -11.36 4.34 15.66
N GLU A 169 -12.15 4.54 14.61
CA GLU A 169 -13.04 5.69 14.56
C GLU A 169 -13.89 5.70 15.82
N GLU A 170 -13.86 6.82 16.53
CA GLU A 170 -14.65 7.01 17.71
C GLU A 170 -16.12 6.93 17.30
N THR A 171 -16.85 5.94 17.82
CA THR A 171 -18.28 5.82 17.54
C THR A 171 -19.00 7.06 18.08
N GLU A 172 -20.19 7.36 17.56
CA GLU A 172 -21.01 8.47 18.10
C GLU A 172 -21.29 8.29 19.59
N ASP A 173 -21.44 7.04 20.05
CA ASP A 173 -21.59 6.71 21.47
C ASP A 173 -20.32 7.01 22.27
N ASP A 174 -19.13 6.71 21.73
CA ASP A 174 -17.86 7.03 22.38
C ASP A 174 -17.64 8.55 22.44
N LYS A 175 -18.00 9.28 21.37
CA LYS A 175 -17.99 10.76 21.35
C LYS A 175 -18.90 11.31 22.43
N LEU A 176 -20.13 10.81 22.52
CA LEU A 176 -21.12 11.23 23.52
C LEU A 176 -20.62 10.96 24.95
N LYS A 177 -20.08 9.77 25.22
CA LYS A 177 -19.47 9.42 26.52
C LYS A 177 -18.33 10.36 26.88
N ARG A 178 -17.40 10.62 25.96
CA ARG A 178 -16.26 11.52 26.18
C ARG A 178 -16.72 12.96 26.45
N ILE A 179 -17.71 13.45 25.70
CA ILE A 179 -18.29 14.78 25.91
C ILE A 179 -18.94 14.85 27.29
N PHE A 180 -19.74 13.83 27.66
CA PHE A 180 -20.40 13.73 28.96
C PHE A 180 -19.39 13.69 30.13
N GLU A 181 -18.32 12.90 30.02
CA GLU A 181 -17.25 12.84 31.01
C GLU A 181 -16.50 14.17 31.15
N LYS A 182 -16.21 14.85 30.04
CA LYS A 182 -15.64 16.21 30.05
C LYS A 182 -16.56 17.20 30.75
N MET A 183 -17.87 17.12 30.52
CA MET A 183 -18.86 17.97 31.20
C MET A 183 -18.91 17.67 32.71
N LYS A 184 -18.87 16.40 33.11
CA LYS A 184 -18.87 15.97 34.51
C LYS A 184 -17.62 16.45 35.25
N LYS A 185 -16.43 16.31 34.65
CA LYS A 185 -15.17 16.85 35.21
C LYS A 185 -15.24 18.36 35.39
N ARG A 186 -15.67 19.10 34.37
CA ARG A 186 -15.88 20.56 34.47
C ARG A 186 -16.84 20.96 35.57
N LYS A 187 -17.89 20.18 35.82
CA LYS A 187 -18.86 20.44 36.88
C LYS A 187 -18.27 20.16 38.27
N HIS A 188 -17.48 19.08 38.39
CA HIS A 188 -16.78 18.71 39.63
C HIS A 188 -15.70 19.73 40.03
N ASP A 189 -14.93 20.22 39.06
CA ASP A 189 -13.89 21.24 39.30
C ASP A 189 -14.51 22.56 39.78
N LYS A 190 -15.63 22.98 39.20
CA LYS A 190 -16.37 24.18 39.62
C LYS A 190 -16.92 24.04 41.05
N THR A 191 -17.47 22.88 41.41
CA THR A 191 -17.99 22.65 42.77
C THR A 191 -16.88 22.61 43.83
N ASN A 192 -15.65 22.21 43.47
CA ASN A 192 -14.52 22.23 44.39
C ASN A 192 -13.88 23.62 44.54
N THR A 193 -14.13 24.56 43.62
CA THR A 193 -13.63 25.94 43.73
C THR A 193 -14.55 26.86 44.54
N GLU A 194 -15.81 26.47 44.76
CA GLU A 194 -16.81 27.27 45.48
C GLU A 194 -16.84 27.02 47.01
N TYR A 195 -16.02 26.09 47.52
CA TYR A 195 -15.93 25.74 48.96
C TYR A 195 -14.51 25.96 49.56
N SER A 196 -13.69 26.82 48.97
CA SER A 196 -12.41 27.32 49.55
C SER A 196 -12.46 28.83 49.69
#